data_AF-A0A1W9T5T2-F1
#
_entry.id   AF-A0A1W9T5T2-F1
#
_cell.length_a   1.000
_cell.length_b   1.000
_cell.length_c   1.000
_cell.angle_alpha   90.00
_cell.angle_beta   90.00
_cell.angle_gamma   90.00
#
_symmetry.space_group_name_H-M   'P 1'
#
loop_
_entity.id
_entity.type
_entity.pdbx_description
1 polymer ?
#
loop_
_entity_poly.entity_id
_entity_poly.type
_entity_poly.pdbx_seq_one_letter_code
_entity_poly.pdbx_strand_id
1 'polypeptide(L)' 'MSKLYDMRLKIEEAIKAKNLDEFSVKGKIGLKAGVLIGFISFATADNPETIQKLQKAAKEVLGINI' A
#
# COMPACT_ATOMS: atom_id res chain seq x y z
N MET A 1 16.12 -4.95 -1.03
CA MET A 1 14.93 -4.47 -0.30
C MET A 1 13.72 -4.68 -1.20
N SER A 2 12.61 -5.21 -0.69
CA SER A 2 11.40 -5.46 -1.49
C SER A 2 10.65 -4.13 -1.69
N LYS A 3 10.41 -3.75 -2.94
CA LYS A 3 9.68 -2.52 -3.29
C LYS A 3 8.26 -2.52 -2.73
N LEU A 4 7.58 -3.67 -2.78
CA LEU A 4 6.22 -3.79 -2.23
C LEU A 4 6.22 -3.58 -0.72
N TYR A 5 7.22 -4.12 -0.02
CA TYR A 5 7.35 -3.92 1.42
C TYR A 5 7.64 -2.46 1.76
N ASP A 6 8.54 -1.80 1.02
CA ASP A 6 8.81 -0.36 1.20
C ASP A 6 7.54 0.48 0.94
N MET A 7 6.75 0.13 -0.06
CA MET A 7 5.47 0.79 -0.34
C MET A 7 4.45 0.60 0.79
N ARG A 8 4.38 -0.60 1.37
CA ARG A 8 3.54 -0.86 2.55
C ARG A 8 3.93 0.07 3.69
N LEU A 9 5.22 0.21 3.99
CA LEU A 9 5.70 1.08 5.07
C LEU A 9 5.32 2.55 4.82
N LYS A 10 5.52 3.06 3.61
CA LYS A 10 5.12 4.43 3.24
C LYS A 10 3.60 4.65 3.38
N ILE A 11 2.79 3.65 3.04
CA ILE A 11 1.33 3.69 3.21
C ILE A 11 0.99 3.76 4.71
N GLU A 12 1.60 2.93 5.54
CA GLU A 12 1.40 2.92 6.99
C GLU A 12 1.81 4.25 7.64
N GLU A 13 2.94 4.81 7.23
CA GLU A 13 3.40 6.14 7.67
C GLU A 13 2.41 7.23 7.28
N ALA A 14 1.91 7.22 6.03
CA ALA A 14 0.94 8.21 5.56
C ALA A 14 -0.42 8.09 6.28
N ILE A 15 -0.88 6.87 6.58
CA ILE A 15 -2.08 6.63 7.38
C ILE A 15 -1.90 7.23 8.77
N LYS A 16 -0.77 6.92 9.42
CA LYS A 16 -0.45 7.40 10.77
C LYS A 16 -0.32 8.93 10.81
N ALA A 17 0.37 9.52 9.84
CA ALA A 17 0.54 10.97 9.72
C ALA A 17 -0.79 11.71 9.56
N LYS A 18 -1.78 11.08 8.91
CA LYS A 18 -3.12 11.64 8.70
C LYS A 18 -4.13 11.23 9.78
N ASN A 19 -3.70 10.47 10.79
CA ASN A 19 -4.54 9.92 11.86
C ASN A 19 -5.79 9.21 11.32
N LEU A 20 -5.62 8.45 10.24
CA LEU A 20 -6.69 7.72 9.56
C LEU A 20 -6.87 6.32 10.17
N ASP A 21 -8.08 5.76 10.03
CA ASP A 21 -8.33 4.37 10.40
C ASP A 21 -7.55 3.41 9.49
N GLU A 22 -6.55 2.75 10.08
CA GLU A 22 -5.60 1.90 9.37
C GLU A 22 -6.30 0.73 8.67
N PHE A 23 -7.25 0.09 9.34
CA PHE A 23 -7.95 -1.07 8.80
C PHE A 23 -8.78 -0.69 7.56
N SER A 24 -9.55 0.40 7.66
CA SER A 24 -10.37 0.91 6.57
C SER A 24 -9.54 1.37 5.37
N VAL A 25 -8.44 2.10 5.62
CA VAL A 25 -7.58 2.59 4.53
C VAL A 25 -6.84 1.45 3.85
N LYS A 26 -6.23 0.54 4.62
CA LYS A 26 -5.55 -0.64 4.06
C LYS A 26 -6.52 -1.53 3.29
N GLY A 27 -7.73 -1.71 3.80
CA GLY A 27 -8.80 -2.43 3.10
C GLY A 27 -9.17 -1.77 1.76
N LYS A 28 -9.38 -0.45 1.75
CA LYS A 28 -9.69 0.31 0.51
C LYS A 28 -8.57 0.24 -0.52
N ILE A 29 -7.32 0.45 -0.10
CA ILE A 29 -6.17 0.37 -1.01
C ILE A 29 -6.04 -1.07 -1.51
N GLY A 30 -6.19 -2.06 -0.63
CA GLY A 30 -6.06 -3.46 -1.01
C GLY A 30 -7.12 -3.95 -1.99
N LEU A 31 -8.37 -3.51 -1.83
CA LEU A 31 -9.46 -3.77 -2.78
C LEU A 31 -9.19 -3.13 -4.15
N LYS A 32 -8.66 -1.90 -4.18
CA LYS A 32 -8.31 -1.20 -5.42
C LYS A 32 -7.09 -1.80 -6.12
N ALA A 33 -6.08 -2.17 -5.35
CA ALA A 33 -4.84 -2.70 -5.87
C ALA A 33 -4.91 -4.22 -6.19
N GLY A 34 -5.94 -4.91 -5.68
CA GLY A 34 -6.08 -6.36 -5.78
C GLY A 34 -5.04 -7.12 -4.95
N VAL A 35 -4.53 -6.51 -3.88
CA VAL A 35 -3.51 -7.09 -2.99
C VAL A 35 -3.82 -6.75 -1.55
N LEU A 36 -3.70 -7.73 -0.65
CA LEU A 36 -3.90 -7.46 0.78
C LEU A 36 -2.60 -6.86 1.36
N ILE A 37 -2.62 -5.58 1.68
CA ILE A 37 -1.44 -4.85 2.20
C ILE A 37 -0.86 -5.51 3.45
N GLY A 38 -1.72 -6.04 4.34
CA GLY A 38 -1.29 -6.74 5.55
C GLY A 38 -0.48 -8.01 5.28
N PHE A 39 -0.61 -8.62 4.10
CA PHE A 39 0.10 -9.84 3.69
C PHE A 39 1.38 -9.57 2.90
N ILE A 40 1.68 -8.30 2.59
CA ILE A 40 2.95 -7.93 1.96
C ILE A 40 4.05 -8.06 3.01
N SER A 41 4.99 -8.96 2.75
CA SER A 41 6.17 -9.23 3.59
C SER A 41 7.44 -9.07 2.78
N PHE A 42 8.60 -9.13 3.43
CA PHE A 42 9.90 -9.13 2.73
C PHE A 42 10.08 -10.28 1.74
N ALA A 43 9.34 -11.38 1.90
CA ALA A 43 9.37 -12.54 1.00
C ALA A 43 8.38 -12.42 -0.18
N THR A 44 7.53 -11.40 -0.18
CA THR A 44 6.58 -11.17 -1.28
C THR A 44 7.34 -10.73 -2.53
N ALA A 45 7.19 -11.49 -3.62
CA ALA A 45 7.83 -11.16 -4.89
C ALA A 45 7.33 -9.81 -5.44
N ASP A 46 8.28 -8.97 -5.86
CA ASP A 46 8.01 -7.66 -6.43
C ASP A 46 7.45 -7.80 -7.86
N ASN A 47 6.15 -8.02 -7.94
CA ASN A 47 5.46 -8.06 -9.22
C ASN A 47 5.22 -6.64 -9.76
N PRO A 48 5.71 -6.30 -10.96
CA PRO A 48 5.60 -4.93 -11.50
C PRO A 48 4.15 -4.46 -11.67
N GLU A 49 3.22 -5.38 -11.97
CA GLU A 49 1.79 -5.06 -12.02
C GLU A 49 1.22 -4.70 -10.65
N THR A 50 1.57 -5.46 -9.61
CA THR A 50 1.12 -5.19 -8.24
C THR A 50 1.66 -3.87 -7.74
N ILE A 51 2.92 -3.56 -8.07
CA ILE A 51 3.56 -2.27 -7.74
C ILE A 51 2.76 -1.11 -8.35
N GLN A 52 2.47 -1.15 -9.65
CA GLN A 52 1.71 -0.09 -10.32
C GLN A 52 0.29 0.05 -9.75
N LYS A 53 -0.39 -1.07 -9.49
CA LYS A 53 -1.73 -1.07 -8.88
C LYS A 53 -1.71 -0.48 -7.48
N LEU A 54 -0.71 -0.81 -6.67
CA LEU A 54 -0.53 -0.31 -5.31
C LEU A 54 -0.22 1.20 -5.32
N GLN A 55 0.68 1.66 -6.20
CA GLN A 55 0.97 3.08 -6.38
C GLN A 55 -0.29 3.87 -6.75
N LYS A 56 -1.05 3.39 -7.74
CA LYS A 56 -2.29 4.04 -8.17
C LYS A 56 -3.32 4.09 -7.03
N ALA A 57 -3.51 2.98 -6.32
CA ALA A 57 -4.44 2.91 -5.21
C ALA A 57 -4.02 3.80 -4.03
N ALA A 58 -2.73 3.86 -3.69
CA ALA A 58 -2.21 4.75 -2.66
C ALA A 58 -2.40 6.23 -3.05
N LYS A 59 -2.18 6.58 -4.31
CA LYS A 59 -2.44 7.93 -4.81
C LYS A 59 -3.92 8.30 -4.74
N GLU A 60 -4.81 7.39 -5.11
CA GLU A 60 -6.26 7.63 -5.09
C GLU A 60 -6.83 7.73 -3.66
N VAL A 61 -6.37 6.89 -2.74
CA VAL A 61 -6.93 6.82 -1.37
C VAL A 61 -6.25 7.80 -0.41
N LEU A 62 -4.93 7.90 -0.48
CA LEU A 62 -4.12 8.69 0.45
C LEU A 62 -3.59 9.99 -0.16
N GLY A 63 -3.64 10.16 -1.48
CA GLY A 63 -3.06 11.33 -2.15
C GLY A 63 -1.53 11.35 -2.13
N ILE A 64 -0.88 10.20 -1.91
CA ILE A 64 0.58 10.09 -1.83
C ILE A 64 1.16 9.49 -3.12
N ASN A 65 2.39 9.85 -3.45
CA ASN A 65 3.12 9.31 -4.60
C ASN A 65 4.32 8.50 -4.08
N ILE A 66 4.29 7.17 -4.25
CA ILE A 66 5.23 6.23 -3.59
C ILE A 66 6.01 5.36 -4.55
#